data_AF-A0A7W1MUX7-F1
#
_entry.id   AF-A0A7W1MUX7-F1
#
_cell.length_a   1.000
_cell.length_b   1.000
_cell.length_c   1.000
_cell.angle_alpha   90.00
_cell.angle_beta   90.00
_cell.angle_gamma   90.00
#
_symmetry.space_group_name_H-M   'P 1'
#
loop_
_entity.id
_entity.type
_entity.pdbx_description
1 polymer ?
#
loop_
_entity_poly.entity_id
_entity_poly.type
_entity_poly.pdbx_seq_one_letter_code
_entity_poly.pdbx_strand_id
1 'polypeptide(L)'
;MRRFSKTTGYFNTATGFEALFYNTGDANTADGVGALNRNTTGRYNTASGTDALAFNTTGNDNTANGGLALINNTSGSENTADGLDALHSNTSGNNNIASGYAALTGNTTGSNNIALGFQAGANLTTGSNNIDIGSAGIAGESGKIRIGTRGTQKDTFIAGIYGETIANGVEVQIDDRGHLGTRTSSARFKRGDQADGKGERSNPGA
;
A
#
# COMPACT_ATOMS: atom_id res chain seq x y z
N MET A 1 -39.53 7.50 -10.02
CA MET A 1 -39.11 6.78 -8.79
C MET A 1 -39.84 5.45 -8.69
N ARG A 2 -39.14 4.31 -8.84
CA ARG A 2 -39.66 3.01 -8.42
C ARG A 2 -38.63 2.34 -7.52
N ARG A 3 -38.99 2.21 -6.24
CA ARG A 3 -38.28 1.48 -5.19
C ARG A 3 -38.78 0.03 -5.17
N PHE A 4 -37.86 -0.93 -5.13
CA PHE A 4 -38.09 -2.25 -4.52
C PHE A 4 -36.78 -2.66 -3.83
N SER A 5 -36.50 -2.07 -2.68
CA SER A 5 -35.39 -2.52 -1.84
C SER A 5 -35.79 -3.82 -1.12
N LYS A 6 -35.00 -4.90 -1.20
CA LYS A 6 -35.09 -6.05 -0.28
C LYS A 6 -34.09 -5.91 0.88
N THR A 7 -34.00 -4.71 1.45
CA THR A 7 -33.15 -4.47 2.62
C THR A 7 -33.79 -4.96 3.91
N THR A 8 -33.08 -5.81 4.66
CA THR A 8 -33.42 -6.13 6.06
C THR A 8 -32.61 -5.32 7.07
N GLY A 9 -31.54 -4.65 6.63
CA GLY A 9 -30.68 -3.86 7.51
C GLY A 9 -31.21 -2.44 7.76
N TYR A 10 -30.83 -1.88 8.89
CA TYR A 10 -31.27 -0.58 9.39
C TYR A 10 -30.32 0.55 8.97
N PHE A 11 -30.84 1.79 8.94
CA PHE A 11 -30.06 3.02 8.74
C PHE A 11 -29.28 3.13 7.41
N ASN A 12 -29.80 2.56 6.33
CA ASN A 12 -29.18 2.63 5.01
C ASN A 12 -29.70 3.81 4.17
N THR A 13 -28.82 4.42 3.36
CA THR A 13 -29.17 5.44 2.36
C THR A 13 -28.90 4.90 0.95
N ALA A 14 -29.90 4.96 0.06
CA ALA A 14 -29.81 4.40 -1.30
C ALA A 14 -30.32 5.39 -2.36
N THR A 15 -29.47 5.73 -3.31
CA THR A 15 -29.78 6.53 -4.51
C THR A 15 -29.25 5.80 -5.75
N GLY A 16 -30.12 5.58 -6.75
CA GLY A 16 -29.76 4.84 -7.97
C GLY A 16 -30.62 3.60 -8.21
N PHE A 17 -30.63 3.10 -9.45
CA PHE A 17 -31.28 1.84 -9.78
C PHE A 17 -30.49 0.68 -9.14
N GLU A 18 -31.18 -0.22 -8.45
CA GLU A 18 -30.57 -1.40 -7.78
C GLU A 18 -29.51 -1.11 -6.70
N ALA A 19 -29.37 0.14 -6.25
CA ALA A 19 -28.59 0.48 -5.08
C ALA A 19 -29.14 -0.25 -3.83
N LEU A 20 -28.27 -0.97 -3.11
CA LEU A 20 -28.60 -1.76 -1.91
C LEU A 20 -29.71 -2.83 -2.10
N PHE A 21 -29.98 -3.29 -3.32
CA PHE A 21 -31.16 -4.14 -3.58
C PHE A 21 -31.22 -5.44 -2.77
N TYR A 22 -30.10 -6.16 -2.63
CA TYR A 22 -29.96 -7.38 -1.83
C TYR A 22 -29.20 -7.14 -0.52
N ASN A 23 -29.17 -5.91 0.00
CA ASN A 23 -28.41 -5.59 1.19
C ASN A 23 -29.07 -6.11 2.48
N THR A 24 -28.37 -6.89 3.30
CA THR A 24 -28.87 -7.30 4.64
C THR A 24 -28.13 -6.61 5.80
N GLY A 25 -27.17 -5.72 5.49
CA GLY A 25 -26.32 -5.05 6.46
C GLY A 25 -26.82 -3.66 6.85
N ASP A 26 -26.29 -3.15 7.95
CA ASP A 26 -26.72 -1.89 8.58
C ASP A 26 -25.79 -0.73 8.25
N ALA A 27 -26.33 0.49 8.27
CA ALA A 27 -25.59 1.75 8.20
C ALA A 27 -24.70 1.93 6.96
N ASN A 28 -25.19 1.52 5.78
CA ASN A 28 -24.49 1.69 4.51
C ASN A 28 -25.06 2.86 3.69
N THR A 29 -24.19 3.55 2.94
CA THR A 29 -24.57 4.60 1.99
C THR A 29 -24.21 4.16 0.58
N ALA A 30 -25.19 4.14 -0.32
CA ALA A 30 -25.02 3.79 -1.73
C ALA A 30 -25.58 4.90 -2.62
N ASP A 31 -24.74 5.49 -3.46
CA ASP A 31 -25.10 6.48 -4.47
C ASP A 31 -24.54 6.05 -5.84
N GLY A 32 -25.38 5.44 -6.67
CA GLY A 32 -24.98 4.90 -7.97
C GLY A 32 -25.84 3.73 -8.40
N VAL A 33 -25.85 3.44 -9.70
CA VAL A 33 -26.51 2.23 -10.22
C VAL A 33 -25.75 1.00 -9.72
N GLY A 34 -26.44 0.05 -9.08
CA GLY A 34 -25.84 -1.19 -8.58
C GLY A 34 -24.87 -1.03 -7.39
N ALA A 35 -24.70 0.19 -6.85
CA ALA A 35 -23.84 0.42 -5.69
C ALA A 35 -24.31 -0.42 -4.48
N LEU A 36 -23.38 -1.17 -3.88
CA LEU A 36 -23.66 -2.11 -2.77
C LEU A 36 -24.81 -3.11 -3.03
N ASN A 37 -25.03 -3.50 -4.29
CA ASN A 37 -26.16 -4.35 -4.68
C ASN A 37 -26.29 -5.64 -3.84
N ARG A 38 -25.19 -6.34 -3.58
CA ARG A 38 -25.17 -7.64 -2.89
C ARG A 38 -24.49 -7.64 -1.53
N ASN A 39 -24.55 -6.52 -0.79
CA ASN A 39 -24.01 -6.41 0.56
C ASN A 39 -24.73 -7.30 1.61
N THR A 40 -24.21 -8.46 1.98
CA THR A 40 -24.91 -9.31 2.96
C THR A 40 -24.83 -8.74 4.37
N THR A 41 -23.82 -9.04 5.19
CA THR A 41 -23.76 -8.57 6.59
C THR A 41 -22.82 -7.38 6.80
N GLY A 42 -22.15 -6.90 5.75
CA GLY A 42 -21.25 -5.76 5.83
C GLY A 42 -21.92 -4.48 6.34
N ARG A 43 -21.25 -3.74 7.20
CA ARG A 43 -21.73 -2.50 7.82
C ARG A 43 -20.82 -1.32 7.53
N TYR A 44 -21.37 -0.12 7.65
CA TYR A 44 -20.62 1.14 7.57
C TYR A 44 -19.85 1.34 6.25
N ASN A 45 -20.36 0.76 5.15
CA ASN A 45 -19.76 0.96 3.84
C ASN A 45 -20.35 2.19 3.15
N THR A 46 -19.49 2.95 2.47
CA THR A 46 -19.88 4.06 1.60
C THR A 46 -19.47 3.75 0.17
N ALA A 47 -20.44 3.70 -0.74
CA ALA A 47 -20.23 3.43 -2.16
C ALA A 47 -20.85 4.55 -3.01
N SER A 48 -20.01 5.23 -3.77
CA SER A 48 -20.38 6.32 -4.68
C SER A 48 -19.84 6.01 -6.07
N GLY A 49 -20.72 5.67 -7.02
CA GLY A 49 -20.37 5.26 -8.37
C GLY A 49 -21.12 4.01 -8.84
N THR A 50 -21.15 3.80 -10.16
CA THR A 50 -21.76 2.62 -10.76
C THR A 50 -21.03 1.35 -10.30
N ASP A 51 -21.79 0.41 -9.73
CA ASP A 51 -21.32 -0.87 -9.20
C ASP A 51 -20.18 -0.79 -8.17
N ALA A 52 -19.99 0.38 -7.53
CA ALA A 52 -19.07 0.52 -6.41
C ALA A 52 -19.48 -0.44 -5.28
N LEU A 53 -18.53 -1.25 -4.79
CA LEU A 53 -18.75 -2.28 -3.76
C LEU A 53 -19.90 -3.27 -4.06
N ALA A 54 -20.26 -3.51 -5.33
CA ALA A 54 -21.47 -4.26 -5.67
C ALA A 54 -21.53 -5.68 -5.09
N PHE A 55 -20.38 -6.37 -4.92
CA PHE A 55 -20.32 -7.75 -4.43
C PHE A 55 -19.76 -7.92 -3.00
N ASN A 56 -19.76 -6.86 -2.18
CA ASN A 56 -19.42 -6.95 -0.76
C ASN A 56 -20.28 -8.00 -0.05
N THR A 57 -19.72 -8.92 0.75
CA THR A 57 -20.54 -9.86 1.53
C THR A 57 -20.49 -9.49 3.01
N THR A 58 -19.31 -9.58 3.62
CA THR A 58 -19.10 -9.43 5.06
C THR A 58 -18.16 -8.27 5.43
N GLY A 59 -17.55 -7.63 4.43
CA GLY A 59 -16.61 -6.53 4.64
C GLY A 59 -17.27 -5.30 5.27
N ASN A 60 -16.59 -4.70 6.25
CA ASN A 60 -17.06 -3.51 6.95
C ASN A 60 -16.17 -2.30 6.66
N ASP A 61 -16.71 -1.11 6.90
CA ASP A 61 -15.93 0.14 6.97
C ASP A 61 -15.15 0.44 5.68
N ASN A 62 -15.69 0.04 4.51
CA ASN A 62 -15.08 0.34 3.23
C ASN A 62 -15.63 1.64 2.62
N THR A 63 -14.77 2.43 2.01
CA THR A 63 -15.14 3.59 1.20
C THR A 63 -14.74 3.35 -0.25
N ALA A 64 -15.71 3.38 -1.17
CA ALA A 64 -15.51 3.23 -2.60
C ALA A 64 -16.10 4.44 -3.34
N ASN A 65 -15.24 5.29 -3.91
CA ASN A 65 -15.62 6.44 -4.70
C ASN A 65 -15.07 6.28 -6.13
N GLY A 66 -15.94 5.96 -7.08
CA GLY A 66 -15.59 5.65 -8.46
C GLY A 66 -16.42 4.48 -8.99
N GLY A 67 -16.63 4.44 -10.30
CA GLY A 67 -17.24 3.27 -10.93
C GLY A 67 -16.36 2.04 -10.70
N LEU A 68 -16.98 0.89 -10.43
CA LEU A 68 -16.30 -0.41 -10.24
C LEU A 68 -15.27 -0.43 -9.09
N ALA A 69 -15.16 0.63 -8.28
CA ALA A 69 -14.27 0.67 -7.14
C ALA A 69 -14.67 -0.41 -6.12
N LEU A 70 -13.71 -1.24 -5.70
CA LEU A 70 -13.94 -2.37 -4.79
C LEU A 70 -15.07 -3.35 -5.22
N ILE A 71 -15.40 -3.42 -6.51
CA ILE A 71 -16.57 -4.19 -6.98
C ILE A 71 -16.58 -5.66 -6.52
N ASN A 72 -15.42 -6.33 -6.50
CA ASN A 72 -15.31 -7.75 -6.11
C ASN A 72 -14.95 -7.99 -4.65
N ASN A 73 -14.97 -6.95 -3.78
CA ASN A 73 -14.70 -7.13 -2.37
C ASN A 73 -15.67 -8.14 -1.77
N THR A 74 -15.22 -9.18 -1.08
CA THR A 74 -16.12 -10.15 -0.45
C THR A 74 -16.11 -10.01 1.06
N SER A 75 -14.95 -10.01 1.71
CA SER A 75 -14.79 -9.92 3.16
C SER A 75 -13.76 -8.88 3.61
N GLY A 76 -13.09 -8.22 2.67
CA GLY A 76 -12.13 -7.16 2.97
C GLY A 76 -12.79 -6.00 3.72
N SER A 77 -12.14 -5.52 4.76
CA SER A 77 -12.63 -4.41 5.60
C SER A 77 -11.62 -3.27 5.65
N GLU A 78 -12.10 -2.08 6.00
CA GLU A 78 -11.26 -0.89 6.22
C GLU A 78 -10.48 -0.46 4.96
N ASN A 79 -11.03 -0.71 3.77
CA ASN A 79 -10.40 -0.28 2.52
C ASN A 79 -10.94 1.08 2.04
N THR A 80 -10.06 1.91 1.50
CA THR A 80 -10.42 3.15 0.81
C THR A 80 -10.00 3.04 -0.66
N ALA A 81 -10.97 3.10 -1.58
CA ALA A 81 -10.78 3.11 -3.02
C ALA A 81 -11.36 4.39 -3.60
N ASP A 82 -10.51 5.26 -4.13
CA ASP A 82 -10.88 6.54 -4.75
C ASP A 82 -10.36 6.59 -6.19
N GLY A 83 -11.22 6.25 -7.14
CA GLY A 83 -10.90 6.15 -8.56
C GLY A 83 -11.69 5.05 -9.25
N LEU A 84 -11.93 5.21 -10.56
CA LEU A 84 -12.46 4.15 -11.42
C LEU A 84 -11.52 2.94 -11.38
N ASP A 85 -12.07 1.74 -11.14
CA ASP A 85 -11.36 0.46 -10.99
C ASP A 85 -10.33 0.37 -9.86
N ALA A 86 -10.35 1.31 -8.90
CA ALA A 86 -9.50 1.22 -7.71
C ALA A 86 -9.89 -0.01 -6.87
N LEU A 87 -8.90 -0.84 -6.49
CA LEU A 87 -9.10 -2.11 -5.76
C LEU A 87 -10.11 -3.08 -6.41
N HIS A 88 -10.28 -3.02 -7.73
CA HIS A 88 -11.28 -3.80 -8.49
C HIS A 88 -11.30 -5.30 -8.14
N SER A 89 -10.14 -5.93 -8.00
CA SER A 89 -10.03 -7.39 -7.77
C SER A 89 -9.91 -7.79 -6.30
N ASN A 90 -10.02 -6.85 -5.36
CA ASN A 90 -9.84 -7.15 -3.94
C ASN A 90 -10.94 -8.11 -3.51
N THR A 91 -10.63 -9.21 -2.84
CA THR A 91 -11.61 -10.17 -2.32
C THR A 91 -11.62 -10.18 -0.80
N SER A 92 -10.46 -10.25 -0.16
CA SER A 92 -10.34 -10.33 1.31
C SER A 92 -9.22 -9.47 1.91
N GLY A 93 -8.54 -8.66 1.10
CA GLY A 93 -7.52 -7.73 1.58
C GLY A 93 -8.14 -6.65 2.46
N ASN A 94 -7.48 -6.32 3.57
CA ASN A 94 -7.92 -5.31 4.52
C ASN A 94 -6.99 -4.09 4.52
N ASN A 95 -7.48 -2.95 5.00
CA ASN A 95 -6.65 -1.79 5.31
C ASN A 95 -5.85 -1.26 4.11
N ASN A 96 -6.39 -1.38 2.88
CA ASN A 96 -5.75 -0.86 1.69
C ASN A 96 -6.25 0.55 1.36
N ILE A 97 -5.34 1.43 0.94
CA ILE A 97 -5.65 2.76 0.41
C ILE A 97 -5.25 2.76 -1.06
N ALA A 98 -6.21 2.95 -1.97
CA ALA A 98 -5.99 3.09 -3.41
C ALA A 98 -6.61 4.40 -3.89
N SER A 99 -5.79 5.36 -4.31
CA SER A 99 -6.25 6.63 -4.88
C SER A 99 -5.67 6.82 -6.27
N GLY A 100 -6.53 6.83 -7.29
CA GLY A 100 -6.19 6.93 -8.70
C GLY A 100 -6.91 5.89 -9.57
N TYR A 101 -7.01 6.17 -10.87
CA TYR A 101 -7.54 5.22 -11.84
C TYR A 101 -6.76 3.90 -11.80
N ALA A 102 -7.46 2.79 -11.58
CA ALA A 102 -6.93 1.44 -11.50
C ALA A 102 -5.80 1.25 -10.45
N ALA A 103 -5.76 2.07 -9.40
CA ALA A 103 -4.83 1.85 -8.28
C ALA A 103 -5.18 0.56 -7.52
N LEU A 104 -4.18 -0.29 -7.22
CA LEU A 104 -4.32 -1.65 -6.65
C LEU A 104 -5.33 -2.53 -7.39
N THR A 105 -5.57 -2.31 -8.68
CA THR A 105 -6.62 -3.03 -9.44
C THR A 105 -6.44 -4.56 -9.40
N GLY A 106 -5.19 -5.05 -9.36
CA GLY A 106 -4.85 -6.46 -9.29
C GLY A 106 -4.82 -7.06 -7.88
N ASN A 107 -4.97 -6.27 -6.81
CA ASN A 107 -4.87 -6.78 -5.44
C ASN A 107 -6.06 -7.68 -5.16
N THR A 108 -5.82 -8.87 -4.60
CA THR A 108 -6.84 -9.87 -4.27
C THR A 108 -6.93 -10.08 -2.76
N THR A 109 -5.82 -10.39 -2.12
CA THR A 109 -5.77 -10.74 -0.67
C THR A 109 -4.74 -9.93 0.11
N GLY A 110 -3.92 -9.13 -0.57
CA GLY A 110 -2.93 -8.27 0.06
C GLY A 110 -3.57 -7.23 0.96
N SER A 111 -2.95 -6.97 2.10
CA SER A 111 -3.45 -6.03 3.12
C SER A 111 -2.44 -4.95 3.44
N ASN A 112 -2.90 -3.84 4.02
CA ASN A 112 -2.07 -2.72 4.45
C ASN A 112 -1.24 -2.09 3.31
N ASN A 113 -1.73 -2.09 2.07
CA ASN A 113 -1.05 -1.44 0.96
C ASN A 113 -1.56 -0.01 0.76
N ILE A 114 -0.64 0.90 0.44
CA ILE A 114 -0.96 2.27 0.02
C ILE A 114 -0.54 2.43 -1.44
N ALA A 115 -1.47 2.80 -2.30
CA ALA A 115 -1.22 3.06 -3.71
C ALA A 115 -1.78 4.42 -4.13
N LEU A 116 -0.91 5.30 -4.60
CA LEU A 116 -1.26 6.68 -4.96
C LEU A 116 -0.84 6.98 -6.39
N GLY A 117 -1.81 7.26 -7.26
CA GLY A 117 -1.63 7.63 -8.65
C GLY A 117 -2.21 6.63 -9.66
N PHE A 118 -2.19 7.02 -10.94
CA PHE A 118 -2.62 6.17 -12.06
C PHE A 118 -1.89 4.83 -12.05
N GLN A 119 -2.66 3.74 -11.98
CA GLN A 119 -2.16 2.36 -11.94
C GLN A 119 -1.12 2.07 -10.84
N ALA A 120 -1.12 2.86 -9.76
CA ALA A 120 -0.22 2.60 -8.65
C ALA A 120 -0.55 1.23 -8.02
N GLY A 121 0.46 0.39 -7.78
CA GLY A 121 0.30 -0.97 -7.25
C GLY A 121 -0.53 -1.92 -8.12
N ALA A 122 -0.78 -1.61 -9.40
CA ALA A 122 -1.65 -2.41 -10.27
C ALA A 122 -1.21 -3.89 -10.40
N ASN A 123 0.08 -4.19 -10.24
CA ASN A 123 0.64 -5.54 -10.29
C ASN A 123 0.63 -6.27 -8.94
N LEU A 124 0.32 -5.59 -7.83
CA LEU A 124 0.24 -6.25 -6.52
C LEU A 124 -0.97 -7.17 -6.49
N THR A 125 -0.76 -8.46 -6.19
CA THR A 125 -1.83 -9.47 -6.17
C THR A 125 -2.14 -9.96 -4.76
N THR A 126 -1.14 -10.45 -4.03
CA THR A 126 -1.28 -10.99 -2.66
C THR A 126 -0.34 -10.31 -1.66
N GLY A 127 0.52 -9.43 -2.17
CA GLY A 127 1.52 -8.70 -1.42
C GLY A 127 0.95 -7.75 -0.38
N SER A 128 1.59 -7.63 0.78
CA SER A 128 1.09 -6.79 1.89
C SER A 128 2.13 -5.78 2.38
N ASN A 129 1.67 -4.71 3.01
CA ASN A 129 2.52 -3.68 3.61
C ASN A 129 3.41 -2.93 2.60
N ASN A 130 2.94 -2.70 1.38
CA ASN A 130 3.65 -1.91 0.38
C ASN A 130 3.15 -0.46 0.32
N ILE A 131 4.01 0.44 -0.12
CA ILE A 131 3.66 1.81 -0.48
C ILE A 131 4.12 2.06 -1.92
N ASP A 132 3.19 2.14 -2.86
CA ASP A 132 3.46 2.41 -4.27
C ASP A 132 2.92 3.80 -4.66
N ILE A 133 3.81 4.73 -4.97
CA ILE A 133 3.45 6.09 -5.40
C ILE A 133 3.85 6.26 -6.87
N GLY A 134 2.87 6.31 -7.77
CA GLY A 134 3.11 6.38 -9.22
C GLY A 134 3.94 5.21 -9.76
N SER A 135 3.89 4.05 -9.09
CA SER A 135 4.61 2.84 -9.44
C SER A 135 3.63 1.68 -9.60
N ALA A 136 3.76 0.86 -10.64
CA ALA A 136 2.84 -0.27 -10.84
C ALA A 136 2.99 -1.39 -9.80
N GLY A 137 3.98 -1.33 -8.91
CA GLY A 137 4.29 -2.41 -7.97
C GLY A 137 4.86 -3.66 -8.65
N ILE A 138 5.17 -4.68 -7.86
CA ILE A 138 5.65 -5.99 -8.31
C ILE A 138 4.76 -7.08 -7.70
N ALA A 139 4.37 -8.08 -8.51
CA ALA A 139 3.48 -9.15 -8.05
C ALA A 139 4.03 -9.89 -6.82
N GLY A 140 3.16 -10.08 -5.82
CA GLY A 140 3.46 -10.80 -4.58
C GLY A 140 4.41 -10.08 -3.62
N GLU A 141 4.88 -8.87 -3.94
CA GLU A 141 5.87 -8.22 -3.10
C GLU A 141 5.31 -7.73 -1.77
N SER A 142 6.11 -7.66 -0.71
CA SER A 142 5.66 -7.21 0.61
C SER A 142 6.71 -6.35 1.30
N GLY A 143 6.25 -5.36 2.07
CA GLY A 143 7.10 -4.53 2.92
C GLY A 143 8.00 -3.56 2.16
N LYS A 144 7.63 -3.15 0.94
CA LYS A 144 8.45 -2.26 0.11
C LYS A 144 7.79 -0.93 -0.18
N ILE A 145 8.64 0.09 -0.34
CA ILE A 145 8.25 1.42 -0.81
C ILE A 145 8.77 1.59 -2.23
N ARG A 146 7.89 1.96 -3.16
CA ARG A 146 8.25 2.41 -4.50
C ARG A 146 7.72 3.79 -4.76
N ILE A 147 8.56 4.61 -5.36
CA ILE A 147 8.20 5.94 -5.84
C ILE A 147 8.62 6.02 -7.30
N GLY A 148 7.64 6.14 -8.18
CA GLY A 148 7.82 6.21 -9.62
C GLY A 148 8.03 4.87 -10.33
N THR A 149 8.27 4.98 -11.63
CA THR A 149 8.47 3.90 -12.58
C THR A 149 9.95 3.67 -12.84
N ARG A 150 10.39 2.43 -12.57
CA ARG A 150 11.78 2.01 -12.83
C ARG A 150 12.16 2.26 -14.28
N GLY A 151 13.30 2.91 -14.50
CA GLY A 151 13.84 3.23 -15.83
C GLY A 151 13.47 4.62 -16.35
N THR A 152 12.36 5.21 -15.87
CA THR A 152 11.97 6.58 -16.17
C THR A 152 12.48 7.54 -15.10
N GLN A 153 12.17 7.28 -13.83
CA GLN A 153 12.75 8.00 -12.70
C GLN A 153 14.16 7.48 -12.43
N LYS A 154 15.17 8.25 -12.83
CA LYS A 154 16.60 7.94 -12.62
C LYS A 154 17.23 8.75 -11.48
N ASP A 155 16.64 9.90 -11.17
CA ASP A 155 17.05 10.77 -10.08
C ASP A 155 15.96 10.82 -9.01
N THR A 156 16.36 10.92 -7.74
CA THR A 156 15.44 11.08 -6.61
C THR A 156 15.94 12.22 -5.72
N PHE A 157 15.21 13.33 -5.72
CA PHE A 157 15.50 14.48 -4.87
C PHE A 157 14.50 14.53 -3.71
N ILE A 158 15.01 14.51 -2.49
CA ILE A 158 14.20 14.73 -1.28
C ILE A 158 14.54 16.13 -0.77
N ALA A 159 13.54 17.01 -0.75
CA ALA A 159 13.72 18.40 -0.31
C ALA A 159 14.19 18.46 1.16
N GLY A 160 15.04 19.44 1.48
CA GLY A 160 15.57 19.62 2.84
C GLY A 160 16.65 18.63 3.26
N ILE A 161 17.19 17.83 2.32
CA ILE A 161 18.38 16.99 2.56
C ILE A 161 19.61 17.59 1.89
N TYR A 162 19.51 17.95 0.62
CA TYR A 162 20.65 18.45 -0.14
C TYR A 162 21.08 19.84 0.33
N GLY A 163 22.36 19.99 0.68
CA GLY A 163 22.94 21.24 1.17
C GLY A 163 22.78 21.48 2.67
N GLU A 164 22.04 20.62 3.39
CA GLU A 164 21.86 20.73 4.83
C GLU A 164 23.01 20.04 5.60
N THR A 165 23.51 20.68 6.65
CA THR A 165 24.59 20.12 7.50
C THR A 165 24.03 19.46 8.76
N ILE A 166 24.59 18.30 9.14
CA ILE A 166 24.13 17.53 10.30
C ILE A 166 25.30 17.34 11.27
N ALA A 167 25.23 17.93 12.46
CA ALA A 167 26.35 17.95 13.42
C ALA A 167 26.71 16.57 14.01
N ASN A 168 25.75 15.64 14.10
CA ASN A 168 25.90 14.32 14.72
C ASN A 168 25.30 13.20 13.87
N GLY A 169 25.34 13.33 12.53
CA GLY A 169 24.76 12.35 11.61
C GLY A 169 25.57 11.04 11.51
N VAL A 170 24.88 9.94 11.22
CA VAL A 170 25.50 8.67 10.79
C VAL A 170 25.40 8.58 9.27
N GLU A 171 26.46 8.10 8.61
CA GLU A 171 26.45 7.86 7.17
C GLU A 171 25.40 6.81 6.79
N VAL A 172 24.57 7.13 5.79
CA VAL A 172 23.65 6.19 5.15
C VAL A 172 24.32 5.65 3.89
N GLN A 173 24.30 4.33 3.74
CA GLN A 173 24.88 3.60 2.61
C GLN A 173 23.80 2.79 1.90
N ILE A 174 24.08 2.39 0.67
CA ILE A 174 23.23 1.49 -0.12
C ILE A 174 23.93 0.14 -0.25
N ASP A 175 23.25 -0.94 0.11
CA ASP A 175 23.80 -2.31 -0.03
C ASP A 175 23.72 -2.83 -1.48
N ASP A 176 24.22 -4.04 -1.71
CA ASP A 176 24.18 -4.73 -3.02
C ASP A 176 22.76 -5.09 -3.49
N ARG A 177 21.77 -4.97 -2.61
CA ARG A 177 20.34 -5.18 -2.89
C ARG A 177 19.58 -3.86 -3.07
N GLY A 178 20.25 -2.71 -3.00
CA GLY A 178 19.64 -1.40 -3.17
C GLY A 178 18.89 -0.87 -1.94
N HIS A 179 19.12 -1.43 -0.75
CA HIS A 179 18.52 -0.93 0.49
C HIS A 179 19.38 0.17 1.11
N LEU A 180 18.73 1.27 1.52
CA LEU A 180 19.35 2.27 2.38
C LEU A 180 19.51 1.72 3.80
N GLY A 181 20.65 1.95 4.43
CA GLY A 181 20.93 1.55 5.81
C GLY A 181 22.10 2.32 6.41
N THR A 182 22.41 2.07 7.67
CA THR A 182 23.61 2.59 8.33
C THR A 182 24.57 1.45 8.64
N ARG A 183 25.86 1.76 8.73
CA ARG A 183 26.88 0.77 9.12
C ARG A 183 27.19 0.89 10.61
N THR A 184 27.00 -0.19 11.36
CA THR A 184 27.49 -0.25 12.74
C THR A 184 29.02 -0.23 12.73
N SER A 185 29.65 0.71 13.45
CA SER A 185 31.11 0.77 13.50
C SER A 185 31.67 -0.51 14.12
N SER A 186 32.45 -1.29 13.36
CA SER A 186 33.28 -2.34 13.95
C SER A 186 34.33 -1.68 14.84
N ALA A 187 34.30 -1.96 16.15
CA ALA A 187 35.23 -1.43 17.13
C ALA A 187 36.68 -1.48 16.59
N ARG A 188 37.35 -0.32 16.62
CA ARG A 188 38.71 -0.12 16.16
C ARG A 188 39.65 -0.95 17.05
N PHE A 189 40.03 -2.15 16.63
CA PHE A 189 41.16 -2.87 17.22
C PHE A 189 42.46 -2.13 16.89
N LYS A 190 42.74 -1.04 17.60
CA LYS A 190 44.12 -0.69 17.89
C LYS A 190 44.51 -1.50 19.12
N ARG A 191 44.96 -2.75 18.90
CA ARG A 191 45.86 -3.35 19.88
C ARG A 191 47.11 -2.48 19.85
N GLY A 192 47.39 -1.89 21.01
CA GLY A 192 48.39 -0.86 21.20
C GLY A 192 49.77 -1.31 20.74
N ASP A 193 50.58 -0.30 20.51
CA ASP A 193 52.01 -0.37 20.33
C ASP A 193 52.64 -1.40 21.30
N GLN A 194 53.12 -2.52 20.78
CA GLN A 194 54.29 -3.18 21.34
C GLN A 194 55.44 -2.91 20.37
N ALA A 195 56.02 -1.73 20.56
CA ALA A 195 57.42 -1.53 20.25
C ALA A 195 58.23 -2.39 21.22
N ASP A 196 58.68 -3.56 20.78
CA ASP A 196 59.73 -4.32 21.47
C ASP A 196 60.79 -4.77 20.45
N GLY A 197 62.02 -4.25 20.64
CA GLY A 197 63.24 -4.90 20.16
C GLY A 197 63.88 -4.36 18.87
N LYS A 198 64.34 -3.11 18.84
CA LYS A 198 65.51 -2.74 18.02
C LYS A 198 66.77 -2.77 18.90
N GLY A 199 67.66 -3.72 18.60
CA GLY A 199 68.98 -3.94 19.20
C GLY A 199 69.16 -5.45 19.32
N GLU A 200 70.03 -6.14 18.57
CA GLU A 200 71.42 -5.85 18.24
C GLU A 200 71.76 -6.37 16.83
N ARG A 201 72.61 -5.65 16.09
CA ARG A 201 73.39 -6.24 14.98
C ARG A 201 74.82 -6.37 15.48
N SER A 202 75.23 -7.57 15.87
CA SER A 202 76.65 -7.93 15.94
C SER A 202 77.11 -8.49 14.59
N ASN A 203 78.19 -7.88 14.11
CA ASN A 203 78.85 -8.02 12.81
C ASN A 203 79.36 -9.46 12.53
N PRO A 204 79.45 -9.94 11.27
CA PRO A 204 80.07 -11.21 10.95
C PRO A 204 81.59 -11.02 10.81
N GLY A 205 82.37 -11.82 11.55
CA GLY A 205 83.82 -11.87 11.43
C GLY A 205 84.34 -13.25 11.80
N ALA A 206 84.68 -14.03 10.77
CA ALA A 206 85.69 -15.11 10.66
C ALA A 206 85.25 -16.10 9.58
#